data_AF-A0A8S2S742-F1
#
_entry.id   AF-A0A8S2S742-F1
#
_cell.length_a   1.000
_cell.length_b   1.000
_cell.length_c   1.000
_cell.angle_alpha   90.00
_cell.angle_beta   90.00
_cell.angle_gamma   90.00
#
_symmetry.space_group_name_H-M   'P 1'
#
loop_
_entity.id
_entity.type
_entity.pdbx_description
1 polymer ?
#
loop_
_entity_poly.entity_id
_entity_poly.type
_entity_poly.pdbx_seq_one_letter_code
_entity_poly.pdbx_strand_id
1 'polypeptide(L)'
;LQKVDFIWLNRDFENFEWFLSLLRRFEQEQESYLALHPNEERFLDIHLYCTDPQLASNVDNARLELVRKICAPVARRDIYTGLKSRTNFGRPSWEKIFNRFIS
;
A
#
# COMPACT_ATOMS: atom_id res chain seq x y z
N LEU A 1 0.04 12.46 18.92
CA LEU A 1 -0.52 11.87 17.68
C LEU A 1 -0.36 10.36 17.81
N GLN A 2 -1.42 9.55 17.75
CA GLN A 2 -1.33 8.11 18.03
C GLN A 2 -1.23 7.23 16.77
N LYS A 3 -1.77 7.70 15.64
CA LYS A 3 -1.80 6.95 14.38
C LYS A 3 -1.82 7.90 13.18
N VAL A 4 -1.24 7.47 12.06
CA VAL A 4 -1.17 8.20 10.79
C VAL A 4 -1.55 7.26 9.64
N ASP A 5 -2.58 7.64 8.90
CA ASP A 5 -2.93 7.04 7.62
C ASP A 5 -2.38 7.91 6.47
N PHE A 6 -1.32 7.44 5.82
CA PHE A 6 -0.73 8.10 4.66
C PHE A 6 -1.33 7.55 3.38
N ILE A 7 -2.09 8.39 2.66
CA ILE A 7 -2.75 8.02 1.41
C ILE A 7 -2.07 8.74 0.26
N TRP A 8 -1.56 7.97 -0.70
CA TRP A 8 -0.88 8.53 -1.88
C TRP A 8 -1.55 8.07 -3.18
N LEU A 9 -1.92 9.05 -4.00
CA LEU A 9 -2.64 8.90 -5.25
C LEU A 9 -1.74 9.30 -6.40
N ASN A 10 -1.53 8.38 -7.34
CA ASN A 10 -0.88 8.68 -8.62
C ASN A 10 -1.70 8.12 -9.77
N ARG A 11 -1.54 8.73 -10.94
CA ARG A 11 -2.19 8.23 -12.15
C ARG A 11 -1.53 6.93 -12.63
N ASP A 12 -0.21 6.93 -12.74
CA ASP A 12 0.61 5.85 -13.29
C ASP A 12 1.67 5.37 -12.29
N PHE A 13 2.41 4.32 -12.66
CA PHE A 13 3.44 3.72 -11.81
C PHE A 13 4.76 4.48 -11.78
N GLU A 14 5.13 5.16 -12.86
CA GLU A 14 6.39 5.90 -12.97
C GLU A 14 6.48 6.99 -11.89
N ASN A 15 5.34 7.61 -11.54
CA ASN A 15 5.27 8.63 -10.51
C ASN A 15 5.48 8.12 -9.07
N PHE A 16 5.49 6.79 -8.84
CA PHE A 16 5.78 6.27 -7.51
C PHE A 16 7.28 6.26 -7.19
N GLU A 17 8.15 6.06 -8.17
CA GLU A 17 9.54 5.63 -7.93
C GLU A 17 10.34 6.52 -6.98
N TRP A 18 10.22 7.85 -7.13
CA TRP A 18 11.06 8.81 -6.41
C TRP A 18 10.87 8.78 -4.88
N PHE A 19 9.71 8.33 -4.40
CA PHE A 19 9.36 8.34 -2.97
C PHE A 19 9.32 6.94 -2.34
N LEU A 20 9.37 5.86 -3.15
CA LEU A 20 9.30 4.49 -2.65
C LEU A 20 10.45 4.13 -1.71
N SER A 21 11.65 4.65 -1.97
CA SER A 21 12.82 4.39 -1.12
C SER A 21 12.60 4.90 0.31
N LEU A 22 11.97 6.06 0.45
CA LEU A 22 11.66 6.64 1.75
C LEU A 22 10.54 5.87 2.45
N LEU A 23 9.46 5.52 1.74
CA LEU A 23 8.37 4.72 2.30
C LEU A 23 8.87 3.34 2.80
N ARG A 24 9.78 2.71 2.04
CA ARG A 24 10.39 1.45 2.44
C ARG A 24 11.20 1.59 3.72
N ARG A 25 11.95 2.69 3.85
CA ARG A 25 12.73 2.99 5.06
C ARG A 25 11.81 3.15 6.27
N PHE A 26 10.70 3.89 6.14
CA PHE A 26 9.71 4.02 7.21
C PHE A 26 9.12 2.67 7.64
N GLU A 27 8.77 1.80 6.68
CA GLU A 27 8.29 0.45 7.02
C GLU A 27 9.31 -0.37 7.81
N GLN A 28 10.59 -0.30 7.43
CA GLN A 28 11.69 -1.02 8.09
C GLN A 28 11.98 -0.49 9.50
N GLU A 29 12.04 0.83 9.66
CA GLU A 29 12.30 1.47 10.96
C GLU A 29 11.16 1.16 11.94
N GLN A 30 9.90 1.26 11.48
CA GLN A 30 8.74 0.92 12.30
C GLN A 30 8.71 -0.56 12.69
N GLU A 31 9.05 -1.48 11.78
CA GLU A 31 9.12 -2.91 12.11
C GLU A 31 10.21 -3.21 13.15
N SER A 32 11.38 -2.57 12.99
CA SER A 32 12.48 -2.69 13.95
C SER A 32 12.08 -2.16 15.32
N TYR A 33 11.33 -1.06 15.36
CA TYR A 33 10.80 -0.48 16.59
C TYR A 33 9.76 -1.39 17.26
N LEU A 34 8.78 -1.90 16.52
CA LEU A 34 7.73 -2.80 17.05
C LEU A 34 8.29 -4.14 17.54
N ALA A 35 9.39 -4.62 16.95
CA ALA A 35 10.08 -5.82 17.43
C ALA A 35 10.67 -5.63 18.84
N LEU A 36 11.02 -4.40 19.23
CA LEU A 36 11.51 -4.04 20.55
C LEU A 36 10.39 -3.62 21.52
N HIS A 37 9.22 -3.24 20.99
CA HIS A 37 8.08 -2.73 21.74
C HIS A 37 6.81 -3.53 21.40
N PRO A 38 6.69 -4.79 21.88
CA PRO A 38 5.63 -5.72 21.45
C PRO A 38 4.21 -5.32 21.87
N ASN A 39 4.09 -4.37 22.81
CA ASN A 39 2.80 -3.85 23.28
C ASN A 39 2.38 -2.57 22.53
N GLU A 40 3.23 -2.05 21.64
CA GLU A 40 2.91 -0.88 20.83
C GLU A 40 2.29 -1.29 19.50
N GLU A 41 1.44 -0.42 18.98
CA GLU A 41 0.77 -0.62 17.71
C GLU A 41 1.50 0.10 16.58
N ARG A 42 1.16 -0.29 15.35
CA ARG A 42 1.65 0.36 14.14
C ARG A 42 1.18 1.82 14.11
N PHE A 43 2.13 2.74 14.07
CA PHE A 43 1.89 4.18 13.98
C PHE A 43 1.49 4.63 12.57
N LEU A 44 2.18 4.14 11.53
CA LEU A 44 2.02 4.56 10.15
C LEU A 44 1.46 3.42 9.27
N ASP A 45 0.29 3.67 8.68
CA ASP A 45 -0.33 2.86 7.64
C ASP A 45 -0.24 3.57 6.29
N ILE A 46 0.36 2.91 5.30
CA ILE A 46 0.59 3.46 3.95
C ILE A 46 -0.42 2.83 2.99
N HIS A 47 -1.16 3.69 2.28
CA HIS A 47 -2.19 3.30 1.30
C HIS A 47 -1.85 3.93 -0.05
N LEU A 48 -1.45 3.11 -1.02
CA LEU A 48 -1.12 3.57 -2.36
C LEU A 48 -2.30 3.35 -3.32
N TYR A 49 -2.55 4.31 -4.21
CA TYR A 49 -3.61 4.25 -5.22
C TYR A 49 -3.08 4.61 -6.60
N CYS A 50 -3.18 3.68 -7.55
CA CYS A 50 -2.94 3.90 -8.98
C CYS A 50 -4.27 4.09 -9.69
N THR A 51 -4.53 5.29 -10.23
CA THR A 51 -5.86 5.70 -10.69
C THR A 51 -6.06 5.65 -12.21
N ASP A 52 -5.11 5.14 -12.98
CA ASP A 52 -5.27 5.00 -14.44
C ASP A 52 -6.48 4.11 -14.77
N PRO A 53 -7.51 4.64 -15.47
CA PRO A 53 -8.70 3.88 -15.85
C PRO A 53 -8.39 2.66 -16.73
N GLN A 54 -7.36 2.74 -17.57
CA GLN A 54 -6.96 1.63 -18.44
C GLN A 54 -6.46 0.45 -17.59
N LEU A 55 -5.75 0.77 -16.51
CA LEU A 55 -5.32 -0.19 -15.50
C LEU A 55 -6.43 -0.65 -14.56
N ALA A 56 -7.63 -0.09 -14.62
CA ALA A 56 -8.79 -0.65 -13.93
C ALA A 56 -9.58 -1.62 -14.82
N SER A 57 -9.56 -1.41 -16.14
CA SER A 57 -10.39 -2.16 -17.11
C SER A 57 -9.66 -3.27 -17.87
N ASN A 58 -8.32 -3.31 -17.86
CA ASN A 58 -7.58 -4.24 -18.72
C ASN A 58 -7.66 -5.71 -18.22
N VAL A 59 -7.77 -6.66 -19.16
CA VAL A 59 -7.79 -8.12 -18.91
C VAL A 59 -6.49 -8.60 -18.25
N ASP A 60 -5.40 -7.88 -18.49
CA ASP A 60 -4.13 -8.06 -17.81
C ASP A 60 -4.22 -7.85 -16.28
N ASN A 61 -5.12 -7.00 -15.79
CA ASN A 61 -5.32 -6.80 -14.35
C ASN A 61 -6.00 -8.00 -13.69
N ALA A 62 -6.86 -8.74 -14.40
CA ALA A 62 -7.43 -9.96 -13.85
C ALA A 62 -6.35 -11.05 -13.70
N ARG A 63 -5.46 -11.17 -14.69
CA ARG A 63 -4.30 -12.08 -14.64
C ARG A 63 -3.29 -11.64 -13.58
N LEU A 64 -3.10 -10.34 -13.42
CA LEU A 64 -2.24 -9.74 -12.41
C LEU A 64 -2.81 -9.89 -11.00
N GLU A 65 -4.11 -9.68 -10.79
CA GLU A 65 -4.76 -9.95 -9.50
C GLU A 65 -4.67 -11.44 -9.16
N LEU A 66 -4.72 -12.32 -10.16
CA LEU A 66 -4.46 -13.74 -9.98
C LEU A 66 -3.00 -14.00 -9.57
N VAL A 67 -2.01 -13.44 -10.29
CA VAL A 67 -0.58 -13.51 -9.93
C VAL A 67 -0.37 -12.94 -8.52
N ARG A 68 -1.03 -11.84 -8.17
CA ARG A 68 -1.00 -11.22 -6.84
C ARG A 68 -1.55 -12.16 -5.78
N LYS A 69 -2.68 -12.83 -6.02
CA LYS A 69 -3.24 -13.82 -5.07
C LYS A 69 -2.32 -15.03 -4.89
N ILE A 70 -1.67 -15.48 -5.96
CA ILE A 70 -0.74 -16.61 -5.95
C ILE A 70 0.59 -16.23 -5.27
N CYS A 71 1.12 -15.03 -5.54
CA CYS A 71 2.40 -14.56 -5.05
C CYS A 71 2.33 -13.82 -3.71
N ALA A 72 1.18 -13.32 -3.27
CA ALA A 72 1.02 -12.61 -2.00
C ALA A 72 1.52 -13.42 -0.77
N PRO A 73 1.30 -14.74 -0.66
CA PRO A 73 1.85 -15.54 0.44
C PRO A 73 3.38 -15.64 0.39
N VAL A 74 3.97 -15.58 -0.81
CA VAL A 74 5.39 -15.82 -1.08
C VAL A 74 6.21 -14.54 -1.02
N ALA A 75 5.72 -13.45 -1.62
CA ALA A 75 6.44 -12.20 -1.76
C ALA A 75 6.39 -11.32 -0.50
N ARG A 76 5.33 -11.43 0.33
CA ARG A 76 5.03 -10.55 1.49
C ARG A 76 5.15 -9.03 1.21
N ARG A 77 5.27 -8.66 -0.06
CA ARG A 77 5.53 -7.31 -0.57
C ARG A 77 4.76 -7.13 -1.86
N ASP A 78 4.36 -5.90 -2.10
CA ASP A 78 3.69 -5.44 -3.30
C ASP A 78 4.64 -5.57 -4.50
N ILE A 79 4.15 -6.19 -5.57
CA ILE A 79 4.95 -6.55 -6.76
C ILE A 79 5.36 -5.32 -7.59
N TYR A 80 4.69 -4.18 -7.42
CA TYR A 80 4.98 -2.95 -8.14
C TYR A 80 5.95 -2.04 -7.38
N THR A 81 5.79 -1.97 -6.06
CA THR A 81 6.50 -0.99 -5.23
C THR A 81 7.56 -1.62 -4.32
N GLY A 82 7.48 -2.94 -4.10
CA GLY A 82 8.34 -3.67 -3.16
C GLY A 82 8.11 -3.29 -1.69
N LEU A 83 7.06 -2.52 -1.39
CA LEU A 83 6.61 -2.20 -0.03
C LEU A 83 5.80 -3.35 0.55
N LYS A 84 5.66 -3.42 1.87
CA LYS A 84 4.70 -4.35 2.49
C LYS A 84 3.26 -3.85 2.29
N SER A 85 3.07 -2.53 2.33
CA SER A 85 1.83 -1.88 1.96
C SER A 85 1.46 -2.15 0.50
N ARG A 86 0.18 -2.49 0.27
CA ARG A 86 -0.33 -2.86 -1.04
C ARG A 86 -0.77 -1.63 -1.83
N THR A 87 -0.55 -1.70 -3.14
CA THR A 87 -1.13 -0.74 -4.09
C THR A 87 -2.57 -1.14 -4.44
N ASN A 88 -3.47 -0.16 -4.41
CA ASN A 88 -4.87 -0.29 -4.81
C ASN A 88 -5.05 0.29 -6.21
N PHE A 89 -5.88 -0.36 -7.02
CA PHE A 89 -6.21 0.12 -8.37
C PHE A 89 -7.53 0.86 -8.38
N GLY A 90 -7.59 1.94 -9.13
CA GLY A 90 -8.75 2.80 -9.24
C GLY A 90 -8.83 3.86 -8.13
N ARG A 91 -9.91 4.64 -8.18
CA ARG A 91 -10.10 5.78 -7.26
C ARG A 91 -10.50 5.28 -5.86
N PRO A 92 -9.95 5.88 -4.79
CA PRO A 92 -10.38 5.58 -3.43
C PRO A 92 -11.85 5.92 -3.22
N SER A 93 -12.59 5.03 -2.57
CA SER A 93 -13.89 5.36 -2.00
C SER A 93 -13.66 5.97 -0.63
N TRP A 94 -13.63 7.30 -0.57
CA TRP A 94 -13.34 8.05 0.65
C TRP A 94 -14.25 7.69 1.81
N GLU A 95 -15.54 7.53 1.56
CA GLU A 95 -16.52 7.09 2.55
C GLU A 95 -16.12 5.76 3.21
N LYS A 96 -15.76 4.74 2.41
CA LYS A 96 -15.32 3.43 2.93
C LYS A 96 -13.98 3.47 3.65
N ILE A 97 -13.13 4.43 3.32
CA ILE A 97 -11.81 4.60 3.93
C ILE A 97 -11.99 5.29 5.28
N PHE A 98 -12.67 6.43 5.31
CA PHE A 98 -12.89 7.19 6.54
C PHE A 98 -13.76 6.45 7.55
N ASN A 99 -14.74 5.66 7.10
CA ASN A 99 -15.51 4.80 8.00
C ASN A 99 -14.66 3.74 8.72
N ARG A 100 -13.51 3.34 8.15
CA ARG A 100 -12.54 2.44 8.81
C ARG A 100 -11.61 3.14 9.79
N PHE A 101 -11.45 4.46 9.69
CA PHE A 101 -10.60 5.23 10.60
C PHE A 101 -11.32 5.63 11.88
N ILE A 102 -12.66 5.67 11.85
CA ILE A 102 -13.51 6.09 12.96
C ILE A 102 -14.02 4.89 13.79
N SER A 103 -13.87 3.65 13.27
CA SER A 103 -14.20 2.40 13.97
C SER A 103 -13.07 1.91 14.86
#